data_AF-A0A316RGM3-F1
#
_entry.id   AF-A0A316RGM3-F1
#
_cell.length_a   1.000
_cell.length_b   1.000
_cell.length_c   1.000
_cell.angle_alpha   90.00
_cell.angle_beta   90.00
_cell.angle_gamma   90.00
#
_symmetry.space_group_name_H-M   'P 1'
#
loop_
_entity.id
_entity.type
_entity.pdbx_description
1 polymer ?
#
loop_
_entity_poly.entity_id
_entity_poly.type
_entity_poly.pdbx_seq_one_letter_code
_entity_poly.pdbx_strand_id
1 'polypeptide(L)'
;MTRYLLMMAMVILTPPKGSGGMPLAPKPAVIEARVWDKLAAALSFVESRNDDRAYNALSGALGRWQMKRVYVDEVNRILRLKRQKKRYRYDDRTNPVKAREMFEIYQSHHNPKKDIDRAIRLHRGLHSPKYIKEVKRKLRE
;
A
#
# COMPACT_ATOMS: atom_id res chain seq x y z
N MET A 1 49.20 41.60 -4.01
CA MET A 1 48.20 42.38 -3.25
C MET A 1 47.72 43.52 -4.13
N THR A 2 46.54 43.39 -4.74
CA THR A 2 45.79 44.55 -5.24
C THR A 2 44.31 44.25 -5.06
N ARG A 3 43.65 45.10 -4.27
CA ARG A 3 42.27 44.97 -3.79
C ARG A 3 41.27 45.51 -4.82
N TYR A 4 40.15 44.80 -4.91
CA TYR A 4 38.76 45.25 -5.08
C TYR A 4 38.45 46.50 -5.95
N LEU A 5 37.63 46.29 -6.99
CA LEU A 5 36.51 47.18 -7.27
C LEU A 5 35.28 46.38 -7.71
N LEU A 6 34.22 46.48 -6.91
CA LEU A 6 32.87 46.00 -7.17
C LEU A 6 32.29 46.66 -8.43
N MET A 7 31.72 45.86 -9.33
CA MET A 7 30.66 46.29 -10.25
C MET A 7 29.53 45.28 -10.12
N MET A 8 28.55 45.64 -9.28
CA MET A 8 27.29 44.92 -9.10
C MET A 8 26.41 45.15 -10.33
N ALA A 9 26.47 44.23 -11.29
CA ALA A 9 25.47 44.17 -12.34
C ALA A 9 24.18 43.57 -11.75
N MET A 10 23.23 44.44 -11.36
CA MET A 10 21.83 44.06 -11.18
C MET A 10 21.28 43.58 -12.53
N VAL A 11 21.36 42.27 -12.76
CA VAL A 11 20.56 41.63 -13.80
C VAL A 11 19.12 41.61 -13.30
N ILE A 12 18.30 42.53 -13.83
CA ILE A 12 16.84 42.47 -13.71
C ILE A 12 16.37 41.25 -14.51
N LEU A 13 16.41 40.08 -13.88
CA LEU A 13 15.67 38.91 -14.34
C LEU A 13 14.21 39.16 -14.01
N THR A 14 13.46 39.66 -14.99
CA THR A 14 12.01 39.58 -14.99
C THR A 14 11.59 38.16 -14.60
N PRO A 15 10.63 37.96 -13.69
CA PRO A 15 10.17 36.61 -13.38
C PRO A 15 9.66 35.96 -14.66
N PRO A 16 10.03 34.69 -14.96
CA PRO A 16 9.45 33.99 -16.10
C PRO A 16 7.94 33.99 -15.92
N LYS A 17 7.26 34.53 -16.94
CA LYS A 17 5.81 34.56 -17.08
C LYS A 17 5.29 33.15 -16.80
N GLY A 18 4.72 32.94 -15.62
CA GLY A 18 4.12 31.67 -15.24
C GLY A 18 3.05 31.33 -16.28
N SER A 19 3.31 30.33 -17.10
CA SER A 19 2.24 29.64 -17.79
C SER A 19 1.44 28.97 -16.69
N GLY A 20 0.26 29.53 -16.40
CA GLY A 20 -0.77 28.93 -15.57
C GLY A 20 -1.26 27.64 -16.23
N GLY A 21 -0.40 26.63 -16.26
CA GLY A 21 -0.76 25.28 -16.61
C GLY A 21 -1.63 24.75 -15.47
N MET A 22 -2.92 24.56 -15.77
CA MET A 22 -3.78 23.66 -15.00
C MET A 22 -2.97 22.41 -14.59
N PRO A 23 -3.09 21.93 -13.34
CA PRO A 23 -2.36 20.73 -12.94
C PRO A 23 -2.68 19.60 -13.92
N LEU A 24 -1.64 19.09 -14.58
CA LEU A 24 -1.75 18.00 -15.54
C LEU A 24 -2.45 16.84 -14.83
N ALA A 25 -3.58 16.38 -15.40
CA ALA A 25 -4.33 15.27 -14.83
C ALA A 25 -3.39 14.08 -14.55
N PRO A 26 -3.50 13.43 -13.39
CA PRO A 26 -2.60 12.35 -13.04
C PRO A 26 -2.70 11.21 -14.05
N LYS A 27 -1.55 10.66 -14.45
CA LYS A 27 -1.49 9.49 -15.34
C LYS A 27 -2.32 8.34 -14.74
N PRO A 28 -2.99 7.50 -15.55
CA PRO A 28 -3.83 6.41 -15.05
C PRO A 28 -3.13 5.50 -14.02
N ALA A 29 -1.85 5.20 -14.22
CA ALA A 29 -1.06 4.38 -13.29
C ALA A 29 -0.92 5.01 -11.88
N VAL A 30 -0.85 6.34 -11.79
CA VAL A 30 -0.80 7.07 -10.51
C VAL A 30 -2.13 6.97 -9.79
N ILE A 31 -3.25 7.08 -10.53
CA ILE A 31 -4.60 6.91 -9.99
C ILE A 31 -4.76 5.48 -9.45
N GLU A 32 -4.37 4.47 -10.22
CA GLU A 32 -4.43 3.06 -9.81
C GLU A 32 -3.62 2.81 -8.53
N ALA A 33 -2.37 3.28 -8.48
CA ALA A 33 -1.52 3.16 -7.29
C ALA A 33 -2.18 3.80 -6.06
N ARG A 34 -2.75 5.01 -6.21
CA ARG A 34 -3.45 5.70 -5.12
C ARG A 34 -4.70 4.95 -4.66
N VAL A 35 -5.48 4.37 -5.58
CA VAL A 35 -6.64 3.54 -5.24
C VAL A 35 -6.20 2.27 -4.50
N TRP A 36 -5.10 1.65 -4.93
CA TRP A 36 -4.53 0.47 -4.29
C TRP A 36 -4.02 0.73 -2.87
N ASP A 37 -3.37 1.89 -2.66
CA ASP A 37 -2.95 2.33 -1.33
C ASP A 37 -4.14 2.65 -0.42
N LYS A 38 -5.19 3.28 -0.95
CA LYS A 38 -6.44 3.47 -0.19
C LYS A 38 -7.09 2.13 0.18
N LEU A 39 -7.09 1.15 -0.72
CA LEU A 39 -7.63 -0.19 -0.43
C LEU A 39 -6.87 -0.85 0.72
N ALA A 40 -5.55 -0.76 0.69
CA ALA A 40 -4.67 -1.26 1.75
C ALA A 40 -5.02 -0.69 3.13
N ALA A 41 -5.13 0.64 3.19
CA ALA A 41 -5.47 1.37 4.40
C ALA A 41 -6.90 1.04 4.87
N ALA A 42 -7.84 0.87 3.94
CA ALA A 42 -9.21 0.47 4.25
C ALA A 42 -9.27 -0.93 4.85
N LEU A 43 -8.53 -1.89 4.31
CA LEU A 43 -8.44 -3.25 4.84
C LEU A 43 -7.87 -3.24 6.26
N SER A 44 -6.71 -2.61 6.48
CA SER A 44 -6.10 -2.57 7.83
C SER A 44 -6.99 -1.88 8.86
N PHE A 45 -7.74 -0.85 8.44
CA PHE A 45 -8.69 -0.18 9.33
C PHE A 45 -9.90 -1.06 9.65
N VAL A 46 -10.48 -1.76 8.67
CA VAL A 46 -11.64 -2.63 8.92
C VAL A 46 -11.26 -3.85 9.75
N GLU A 47 -10.08 -4.42 9.54
CA GLU A 47 -9.62 -5.60 10.26
C GLU A 47 -9.31 -5.33 11.75
N SER A 48 -8.73 -4.17 12.08
CA SER A 48 -8.19 -3.94 13.42
C SER A 48 -8.23 -2.49 13.91
N ARG A 49 -8.79 -1.57 13.11
CA ARG A 49 -8.62 -0.12 13.31
C ARG A 49 -7.14 0.32 13.35
N ASN A 50 -6.31 -0.32 12.51
CA ASN A 50 -4.88 -0.09 12.40
C ASN A 50 -4.04 -0.49 13.64
N ASP A 51 -4.55 -1.38 14.49
CA ASP A 51 -3.82 -1.84 15.68
C ASP A 51 -2.80 -2.94 15.33
N ASP A 52 -1.51 -2.60 15.43
CA ASP A 52 -0.38 -3.52 15.21
C ASP A 52 -0.32 -4.69 16.19
N ARG A 53 -0.97 -4.55 17.36
CA ARG A 53 -1.00 -5.56 18.41
C ARG A 53 -2.28 -6.38 18.41
N ALA A 54 -3.18 -6.13 17.45
CA ALA A 54 -4.46 -6.83 17.39
C ALA A 54 -4.26 -8.34 17.27
N TYR A 55 -4.94 -9.07 18.13
CA TYR A 55 -4.94 -10.54 18.16
C TYR A 55 -6.37 -11.06 18.24
N ASN A 56 -6.72 -11.94 17.31
CA ASN A 56 -7.99 -12.64 17.35
C ASN A 56 -7.77 -14.09 17.78
N ALA A 57 -8.15 -14.40 19.03
CA ALA A 57 -7.95 -15.71 19.64
C ALA A 57 -8.66 -16.85 18.88
N LEU A 58 -9.85 -16.60 18.32
CA LEU A 58 -10.65 -17.62 17.62
C LEU A 58 -10.02 -18.04 16.29
N SER A 59 -9.44 -17.11 15.55
CA SER A 59 -8.89 -17.36 14.21
C SER A 59 -7.36 -17.44 14.17
N GLY A 60 -6.68 -17.07 15.25
CA GLY A 60 -5.23 -16.94 15.31
C GLY A 60 -4.67 -15.83 14.40
N ALA A 61 -5.52 -14.90 13.96
CA ALA A 61 -5.15 -13.76 13.15
C ALA A 61 -4.38 -12.71 13.97
N LEU A 62 -3.37 -12.10 13.35
CA LEU A 62 -2.44 -11.17 14.02
C LEU A 62 -2.24 -9.87 13.25
N GLY A 63 -1.97 -8.82 14.02
CA GLY A 63 -1.55 -7.51 13.54
C GLY A 63 -2.67 -6.72 12.88
N ARG A 64 -2.31 -5.54 12.35
CA ARG A 64 -3.32 -4.61 11.85
C ARG A 64 -4.14 -5.13 10.66
N TRP A 65 -3.60 -6.12 9.96
CA TRP A 65 -4.22 -6.75 8.80
C TRP A 65 -4.92 -8.06 9.15
N GLN A 66 -4.95 -8.45 10.43
CA GLN A 66 -5.52 -9.72 10.90
C GLN A 66 -5.11 -10.91 10.02
N MET A 67 -3.81 -10.99 9.69
CA MET A 67 -3.30 -12.03 8.80
C MET A 67 -3.29 -13.38 9.51
N LYS A 68 -3.77 -14.41 8.81
CA LYS A 68 -3.75 -15.80 9.27
C LYS A 68 -2.45 -16.50 8.85
N ARG A 69 -2.11 -17.63 9.49
CA ARG A 69 -0.92 -18.43 9.13
C ARG A 69 -0.91 -18.86 7.67
N VAL A 70 -2.08 -19.24 7.12
CA VAL A 70 -2.24 -19.60 5.70
C VAL A 70 -1.77 -18.50 4.73
N TYR A 71 -1.84 -17.23 5.14
CA TYR A 71 -1.34 -16.12 4.34
C TYR A 71 0.19 -16.21 4.20
N VAL A 72 0.88 -16.49 5.31
CA VAL A 72 2.34 -16.64 5.37
C VAL A 72 2.78 -17.88 4.59
N ASP A 73 2.08 -18.99 4.77
CA ASP A 73 2.36 -20.25 4.07
C ASP A 73 2.25 -20.06 2.56
N GLU A 74 1.19 -19.38 2.11
CA GLU A 74 0.94 -19.14 0.70
C GLU A 74 1.96 -18.17 0.09
N VAL A 75 2.30 -17.08 0.79
CA VAL A 75 3.35 -16.17 0.34
C VAL A 75 4.69 -16.89 0.24
N ASN A 76 5.05 -17.72 1.22
CA ASN A 76 6.28 -18.52 1.19
C ASN A 76 6.26 -19.55 0.04
N ARG A 77 5.12 -20.17 -0.25
CA ARG A 77 4.94 -21.05 -1.42
C ARG A 77 5.18 -20.29 -2.73
N ILE A 78 4.58 -19.10 -2.87
CA ILE A 78 4.76 -18.23 -4.05
C ILE A 78 6.23 -17.84 -4.23
N LEU A 79 6.90 -17.42 -3.14
CA LEU A 79 8.32 -17.05 -3.18
C LEU A 79 9.22 -18.21 -3.59
N ARG A 80 8.91 -19.43 -3.12
CA ARG A 80 9.60 -20.65 -3.56
C ARG A 80 9.40 -20.92 -5.04
N LEU A 81 8.17 -20.81 -5.56
CA LEU A 81 7.89 -20.95 -6.99
C LEU A 81 8.65 -19.92 -7.84
N LYS A 82 8.80 -18.69 -7.33
CA LYS A 82 9.58 -17.61 -7.95
C LYS A 82 11.09 -17.72 -7.70
N ARG A 83 11.58 -18.81 -7.09
CA ARG A 83 12.99 -19.04 -6.73
C ARG A 83 13.63 -17.92 -5.90
N GLN A 84 12.82 -17.18 -5.13
CA GLN A 84 13.32 -16.15 -4.21
C GLN A 84 13.81 -16.79 -2.91
N LYS A 85 14.88 -16.27 -2.31
CA LYS A 85 15.44 -16.77 -1.04
C LYS A 85 14.67 -16.31 0.20
N LYS A 86 13.99 -15.15 0.12
CA LYS A 86 13.26 -14.54 1.25
C LYS A 86 12.16 -15.47 1.80
N ARG A 87 12.01 -15.55 3.12
CA ARG A 87 10.93 -16.28 3.80
C ARG A 87 10.39 -15.47 4.96
N TYR A 88 9.07 -15.53 5.15
CA TYR A 88 8.38 -14.91 6.28
C TYR A 88 8.14 -15.92 7.40
N ARG A 89 8.20 -15.45 8.63
CA ARG A 89 7.79 -16.17 9.84
C ARG A 89 6.36 -15.80 10.20
N TYR A 90 5.70 -16.64 10.99
CA TYR A 90 4.36 -16.32 11.48
C TYR A 90 4.30 -15.04 12.29
N ASP A 91 5.36 -14.67 13.01
CA ASP A 91 5.36 -13.45 13.81
C ASP A 91 5.51 -12.18 12.95
N ASP A 92 5.94 -12.31 11.69
CA ASP A 92 6.05 -11.16 10.77
C ASP A 92 4.68 -10.51 10.46
N ARG A 93 3.58 -11.18 10.79
CA ARG A 93 2.21 -10.67 10.63
C ARG A 93 1.91 -9.45 11.51
N THR A 94 2.61 -9.27 12.63
CA THR A 94 2.48 -8.08 13.49
C THR A 94 3.33 -6.91 13.02
N ASN A 95 4.31 -7.13 12.14
CA ASN A 95 5.09 -6.06 11.55
C ASN A 95 4.33 -5.46 10.36
N PRO A 96 3.90 -4.18 10.41
CA PRO A 96 3.04 -3.60 9.39
C PRO A 96 3.69 -3.52 8.00
N VAL A 97 5.01 -3.34 7.94
CA VAL A 97 5.76 -3.28 6.67
C VAL A 97 5.79 -4.67 6.03
N LYS A 98 6.11 -5.70 6.80
CA LYS A 98 6.13 -7.09 6.29
C LYS A 98 4.72 -7.57 5.95
N ALA A 99 3.71 -7.21 6.74
CA ALA A 99 2.31 -7.51 6.42
C ALA A 99 1.88 -6.87 5.10
N ARG A 100 2.18 -5.59 4.88
CA ARG A 100 1.93 -4.92 3.58
C ARG A 100 2.64 -5.64 2.44
N GLU A 101 3.90 -6.01 2.62
CA GLU A 101 4.66 -6.72 1.59
C GLU A 101 4.08 -8.12 1.28
N MET A 102 3.70 -8.88 2.31
CA MET A 102 3.01 -10.15 2.13
C MET A 102 1.71 -9.98 1.36
N PHE A 103 0.92 -8.94 1.66
CA PHE A 103 -0.29 -8.61 0.90
C PHE A 103 0.00 -8.37 -0.58
N GLU A 104 1.03 -7.59 -0.91
CA GLU A 104 1.41 -7.35 -2.31
C GLU A 104 1.84 -8.62 -3.04
N ILE A 105 2.61 -9.49 -2.39
CA ILE A 105 3.05 -10.76 -2.99
C ILE A 105 1.86 -11.68 -3.28
N TYR A 106 0.97 -11.82 -2.30
CA TYR A 106 -0.24 -12.63 -2.43
C TYR A 106 -1.13 -12.12 -3.57
N GLN A 107 -1.40 -10.81 -3.58
CA GLN A 107 -2.27 -10.18 -4.56
C GLN A 107 -1.67 -10.18 -5.97
N SER A 108 -0.36 -9.98 -6.10
CA SER A 108 0.31 -10.04 -7.40
C SER A 108 0.24 -11.43 -8.05
N HIS A 109 0.11 -12.49 -7.25
CA HIS A 109 -0.03 -13.86 -7.75
C HIS A 109 -1.48 -14.22 -8.07
N HIS A 110 -2.40 -13.97 -7.12
CA HIS A 110 -3.80 -14.42 -7.22
C HIS A 110 -4.75 -13.41 -7.87
N ASN A 111 -4.33 -12.16 -8.01
CA ASN A 111 -5.09 -11.04 -8.55
C ASN A 111 -4.20 -10.09 -9.38
N PRO A 112 -3.58 -10.57 -10.47
CA PRO A 112 -2.62 -9.78 -11.26
C PRO A 112 -3.25 -8.56 -11.94
N LYS A 113 -4.58 -8.55 -12.13
CA LYS A 113 -5.33 -7.42 -12.68
C LYS A 113 -5.72 -6.36 -11.63
N LYS A 114 -5.32 -6.56 -10.36
CA LYS A 114 -5.65 -5.69 -9.22
C LYS A 114 -7.14 -5.36 -9.10
N ASP A 115 -8.00 -6.35 -9.35
CA ASP A 115 -9.43 -6.20 -9.14
C ASP A 115 -9.73 -5.99 -7.65
N ILE A 116 -10.45 -4.91 -7.32
CA ILE A 116 -10.70 -4.49 -5.93
C ILE A 116 -11.57 -5.51 -5.19
N ASP A 117 -12.62 -6.02 -5.82
CA ASP A 117 -13.53 -6.97 -5.20
C ASP A 117 -12.86 -8.31 -4.91
N ARG A 118 -12.06 -8.78 -5.88
CA ARG A 118 -11.24 -9.97 -5.74
C ARG A 118 -10.21 -9.79 -4.62
N ALA A 119 -9.58 -8.62 -4.50
CA ALA A 119 -8.64 -8.35 -3.42
C ALA A 119 -9.26 -8.46 -2.03
N ILE A 120 -10.45 -7.88 -1.84
CA ILE A 120 -11.18 -7.93 -0.58
C ILE A 120 -11.54 -9.38 -0.22
N ARG A 121 -12.04 -10.16 -1.20
CA ARG A 121 -12.42 -11.56 -1.00
C ARG A 121 -11.21 -12.44 -0.66
N LEU A 122 -10.11 -12.27 -1.40
CA LEU A 122 -8.88 -13.01 -1.20
C LEU A 122 -8.26 -12.73 0.18
N HIS A 123 -8.22 -11.46 0.60
CA HIS A 123 -7.70 -11.11 1.91
C HIS A 123 -8.54 -11.72 3.05
N ARG A 124 -9.87 -11.64 2.95
CA ARG A 124 -10.78 -12.21 3.95
C ARG A 124 -10.72 -13.74 4.02
N GLY A 125 -10.56 -14.39 2.86
CA GLY A 125 -10.57 -15.85 2.71
C GLY A 125 -11.95 -16.51 2.86
N LEU A 126 -13.02 -15.72 3.02
CA LEU A 126 -14.41 -16.19 3.11
C LEU A 126 -15.34 -15.17 2.45
N HIS A 127 -16.43 -15.65 1.85
CA HIS A 127 -17.44 -14.77 1.27
C HIS A 127 -18.25 -14.09 2.39
N SER A 128 -18.20 -12.75 2.46
CA SER A 128 -18.98 -11.95 3.40
C SER A 128 -19.41 -10.62 2.75
N PRO A 129 -20.68 -10.49 2.33
CA PRO A 129 -21.19 -9.25 1.74
C PRO A 129 -21.06 -8.04 2.67
N LYS A 130 -21.28 -8.24 3.97
CA LYS A 130 -21.14 -7.18 4.99
C LYS A 130 -19.71 -6.65 5.03
N TYR A 131 -18.73 -7.54 5.11
CA TYR A 131 -17.31 -7.18 5.12
C TYR A 131 -16.91 -6.41 3.85
N ILE A 132 -17.34 -6.90 2.68
CA ILE A 132 -17.07 -6.20 1.40
C ILE A 132 -17.66 -4.79 1.42
N LYS A 133 -18.89 -4.63 1.90
CA LYS A 133 -19.55 -3.32 2.02
C LYS A 133 -18.78 -2.38 2.95
N GLU A 134 -18.28 -2.88 4.09
CA GLU A 134 -17.52 -2.10 5.07
C GLU A 134 -16.18 -1.61 4.50
N VAL A 135 -15.41 -2.50 3.84
CA VAL A 135 -14.14 -2.11 3.19
C VAL A 135 -14.38 -1.10 2.07
N LYS A 136 -15.38 -1.33 1.22
CA LYS A 136 -15.73 -0.38 0.15
C LYS A 136 -16.19 0.97 0.69
N ARG A 137 -16.90 1.00 1.81
CA ARG A 137 -17.26 2.27 2.48
C ARG A 137 -15.98 3.00 2.89
N LYS A 138 -15.06 2.30 3.58
CA LYS A 138 -13.82 2.90 4.05
C LYS A 138 -12.89 3.35 2.92
N LEU A 139 -12.89 2.65 1.79
CA LEU A 139 -12.13 3.01 0.58
C LEU A 139 -12.57 4.36 -0.03
N ARG A 140 -13.85 4.74 0.14
CA ARG A 140 -14.41 5.98 -0.39
C ARG A 140 -14.16 7.20 0.51
N GLU A 141 -13.80 6.97 1.77
CA GLU A 141 -13.35 8.02 2.69
C GLU A 141 -11.97 8.57 2.23
#